data_AF-A0A810QJE6-F1
#
_entry.id   AF-A0A810QJE6-F1
#
_cell.length_a   1.000
_cell.length_b   1.000
_cell.length_c   1.000
_cell.angle_alpha   90.00
_cell.angle_beta   90.00
_cell.angle_gamma   90.00
#
_symmetry.space_group_name_H-M   'P 1'
#
loop_
_entity.id
_entity.type
_entity.pdbx_description
1 polymer ?
#
loop_
_entity_poly.entity_id
_entity_poly.type
_entity_poly.pdbx_seq_one_letter_code
_entity_poly.pdbx_strand_id
1 'polypeptide(L)'
;MKQYQLKDLIGQNLYGKVVDGLKQEQRDKGYTDKWLKETIFQFNREWRDMLALAVAENNGEISKRMAQYTTIKNTNFTHNLSKRDIADLQFLQTLIKTRILNECQGQPALIRRILDEYINTQVGARAIMFLANDGDVREDVKPYYTKAAANATSVWEKRFYEEKAEKLDRLDKEIAPFYLNAIIGDAMLKQANERVSQDAAEQATGYYFDGVYSKPMEEPTTALGQNEDM
;
A
#
# COMPACT_ATOMS: atom_id res chain seq x y z
N MET A 1 0.17 27.52 -11.36
CA MET A 1 0.60 26.32 -12.12
C MET A 1 -0.60 25.40 -12.27
N LYS A 2 -0.78 24.79 -13.45
CA LYS A 2 -1.78 23.72 -13.65
C LYS A 2 -1.38 22.54 -12.75
N GLN A 3 -2.29 22.03 -11.93
CA GLN A 3 -2.02 20.88 -11.06
C GLN A 3 -2.07 19.61 -11.92
N TYR A 4 -0.94 18.91 -12.04
CA TYR A 4 -0.84 17.66 -12.81
C TYR A 4 -0.93 16.47 -11.86
N GLN A 5 -1.75 15.48 -12.19
CA GLN A 5 -1.73 14.22 -11.44
C GLN A 5 -0.48 13.43 -11.80
N LEU A 6 0.05 12.66 -10.84
CA LEU A 6 1.28 11.89 -11.03
C LEU A 6 1.21 10.94 -12.24
N LYS A 7 0.05 10.31 -12.47
CA LYS A 7 -0.20 9.46 -13.64
C LYS A 7 0.02 10.18 -14.98
N ASP A 8 -0.33 11.47 -15.03
CA ASP A 8 -0.21 12.28 -16.25
C ASP A 8 1.25 12.63 -16.50
N LEU A 9 1.99 12.93 -15.42
CA LEU A 9 3.43 13.19 -15.47
C LEU A 9 4.21 11.94 -15.93
N ILE A 10 3.81 10.75 -15.48
CA ILE A 10 4.40 9.48 -15.89
C ILE A 10 4.14 9.21 -17.38
N GLY A 11 2.90 9.35 -17.84
CA GLY A 11 2.50 8.90 -19.18
C GLY A 11 2.96 9.79 -20.33
N GLN A 12 3.31 11.06 -20.08
CA GLN A 12 3.44 12.05 -21.16
C GLN A 12 4.88 12.36 -21.60
N ASN A 13 5.91 11.82 -20.92
CA ASN A 13 7.32 12.19 -21.10
C ASN A 13 7.50 13.72 -21.24
N LEU A 14 6.83 14.47 -20.37
CA LEU A 14 6.76 15.93 -20.44
C LEU A 14 8.14 16.57 -20.37
N TYR A 15 9.01 16.04 -19.52
CA TYR A 15 10.37 16.54 -19.35
C TYR A 15 11.14 16.55 -20.68
N GLY A 16 11.18 15.41 -21.40
CA GLY A 16 11.89 15.33 -22.68
C GLY A 16 11.32 16.29 -23.72
N LYS A 17 9.99 16.36 -23.84
CA LYS A 17 9.31 17.27 -24.79
C LYS A 17 9.64 18.74 -24.54
N VAL A 18 9.67 19.16 -23.28
CA VAL A 18 10.00 20.55 -22.93
C VAL A 18 11.47 20.84 -23.23
N VAL A 19 12.39 19.94 -22.88
CA VAL A 19 13.83 20.10 -23.16
C VAL A 19 14.09 20.18 -24.67
N ASP A 20 13.45 19.33 -25.47
CA ASP A 20 13.58 19.36 -26.94
C ASP A 20 12.98 20.64 -27.53
N GLY A 21 11.86 21.11 -26.98
CA GLY A 21 11.27 22.41 -27.33
C GLY A 21 12.21 23.58 -27.05
N LEU A 22 12.86 23.60 -25.89
CA LEU A 22 13.86 24.62 -25.53
C LEU A 22 15.07 24.61 -26.46
N LYS A 23 15.56 23.43 -26.86
CA LYS A 23 16.65 23.29 -27.84
C LYS A 23 16.23 23.81 -29.22
N GLN A 24 14.99 23.54 -29.63
CA GLN A 24 14.48 24.04 -30.91
C GLN A 24 14.34 25.57 -30.87
N GLU A 25 13.80 26.12 -29.78
CA GLU A 25 13.68 27.56 -29.58
C GLU A 25 15.04 28.27 -29.58
N GLN A 26 16.07 27.64 -28.99
CA GLN A 26 17.44 28.13 -29.06
C GLN A 26 17.90 28.30 -30.52
N ARG A 27 17.67 27.30 -31.36
CA ARG A 27 18.05 27.31 -32.78
C ARG A 27 17.27 28.34 -33.58
N ASP A 28 15.95 28.38 -33.39
CA ASP A 28 15.05 29.22 -34.17
C ASP A 28 15.26 30.71 -33.89
N LYS A 29 15.62 31.06 -32.64
CA LYS A 29 15.81 32.45 -32.20
C LYS A 29 17.28 32.87 -32.10
N GLY A 30 18.22 31.95 -32.35
CA GLY A 30 19.65 32.21 -32.24
C GLY A 30 20.13 32.51 -30.82
N TYR A 31 19.50 31.92 -29.80
CA TYR A 31 19.90 32.12 -28.41
C TYR A 31 21.24 31.43 -28.09
N THR A 32 21.95 31.98 -27.10
CA THR A 32 23.26 31.47 -26.69
C THR A 32 23.13 30.14 -25.92
N ASP A 33 24.20 29.35 -25.90
CA ASP A 33 24.25 28.12 -25.07
C ASP A 33 24.09 28.42 -23.58
N LYS A 34 24.57 29.58 -23.13
CA LYS A 34 24.38 30.05 -21.76
C LYS A 34 22.90 30.25 -21.44
N TRP A 35 22.15 30.89 -22.34
CA TRP A 35 20.70 31.05 -22.18
C TRP A 35 19.99 29.70 -22.08
N LEU A 36 20.32 28.74 -22.95
CA LEU A 36 19.70 27.42 -22.92
C LEU A 36 19.99 26.70 -21.59
N LYS A 37 21.25 26.75 -21.10
CA LYS A 37 21.63 26.16 -19.82
C LYS A 37 20.85 26.77 -18.65
N GLU A 38 20.82 28.10 -18.53
CA GLU A 38 20.10 28.80 -17.45
C GLU A 38 18.60 28.49 -17.47
N THR A 39 18.00 28.41 -18.65
CA THR A 39 16.59 28.07 -18.83
C THR A 39 16.31 26.63 -18.43
N ILE A 40 17.19 25.68 -18.78
CA ILE A 40 17.09 24.28 -18.35
C ILE A 40 17.23 24.16 -16.83
N PHE A 41 18.14 24.90 -16.21
CA PHE A 41 18.31 24.87 -14.74
C PHE A 41 17.06 25.34 -13.99
N GLN A 42 16.42 26.41 -14.48
CA GLN A 42 15.15 26.87 -13.91
C GLN A 42 14.06 25.81 -14.11
N PHE A 43 13.95 25.26 -15.31
CA PHE A 43 12.98 24.21 -15.60
C PHE A 43 13.20 22.95 -14.75
N ASN A 44 14.45 22.52 -14.52
CA ASN A 44 14.76 21.36 -13.68
C ASN A 44 14.24 21.54 -12.25
N ARG A 45 14.35 22.75 -11.68
CA ARG A 45 13.79 23.08 -10.36
C ARG A 45 12.28 23.01 -10.35
N GLU A 46 11.62 23.68 -11.31
CA GLU A 46 10.16 23.68 -11.42
C GLU A 46 9.60 22.27 -11.64
N TRP A 47 10.27 21.47 -12.47
CA TRP A 47 9.91 20.08 -12.72
C TRP A 47 10.04 19.22 -11.46
N ARG A 48 11.12 19.38 -10.70
CA ARG A 48 11.33 18.69 -9.42
C ARG A 48 10.23 19.03 -8.42
N ASP A 49 9.87 20.31 -8.30
CA ASP A 49 8.85 20.75 -7.35
C ASP A 49 7.45 20.27 -7.76
N MET A 50 7.14 20.30 -9.05
CA MET A 50 5.90 19.73 -9.60
C MET A 50 5.79 18.22 -9.33
N LEU A 51 6.87 17.47 -9.54
CA LEU A 51 6.91 16.04 -9.22
C LEU A 51 6.76 15.78 -7.72
N ALA A 52 7.42 16.56 -6.87
CA ALA A 52 7.33 16.42 -5.43
C ALA A 52 5.89 16.60 -4.93
N LEU A 53 5.18 17.61 -5.44
CA LEU A 53 3.77 17.83 -5.13
C LEU A 53 2.89 16.68 -5.61
N ALA A 54 3.05 16.24 -6.87
CA ALA A 54 2.25 15.15 -7.42
C ALA A 54 2.48 13.81 -6.70
N VAL A 55 3.71 13.52 -6.27
CA VAL A 55 4.04 12.36 -5.44
C VAL A 55 3.37 12.45 -4.06
N ALA A 56 3.46 13.61 -3.40
CA ALA A 56 2.84 13.82 -2.11
C ALA A 56 1.31 13.64 -2.15
N GLU A 57 0.65 14.19 -3.19
CA GLU A 57 -0.79 14.02 -3.41
C GLU A 57 -1.16 12.55 -3.64
N ASN A 58 -0.42 11.84 -4.49
CA ASN A 58 -0.63 10.42 -4.74
C ASN A 58 -0.50 9.60 -3.44
N ASN A 59 0.51 9.87 -2.63
CA ASN A 59 0.72 9.21 -1.33
C ASN A 59 -0.36 9.54 -0.30
N GLY A 60 -0.93 10.76 -0.35
CA GLY A 60 -2.11 11.13 0.42
C GLY A 60 -3.33 10.30 0.04
N GLU A 61 -3.56 10.08 -1.27
CA GLU A 61 -4.65 9.26 -1.78
C GLU A 61 -4.49 7.77 -1.45
N ILE A 62 -3.26 7.24 -1.42
CA ILE A 62 -2.95 5.90 -0.88
C ILE A 62 -3.35 5.83 0.59
N SER A 63 -2.88 6.77 1.40
CA SER A 63 -3.11 6.78 2.85
C SER A 63 -4.60 6.81 3.19
N LYS A 64 -5.37 7.64 2.48
CA LYS A 64 -6.83 7.76 2.65
C LYS A 64 -7.56 6.44 2.35
N ARG A 65 -7.22 5.78 1.26
CA ARG A 65 -7.84 4.49 0.89
C ARG A 65 -7.41 3.35 1.80
N MET A 66 -6.15 3.32 2.22
CA MET A 66 -5.66 2.36 3.20
C MET A 66 -6.33 2.52 4.58
N ALA A 67 -6.66 3.74 4.98
CA ALA A 67 -7.46 3.98 6.18
C ALA A 67 -8.87 3.37 6.03
N GLN A 68 -9.54 3.61 4.90
CA GLN A 68 -10.85 3.01 4.60
C GLN A 68 -10.81 1.48 4.57
N TYR A 69 -9.80 0.91 3.91
CA TYR A 69 -9.53 -0.52 3.90
C TYR A 69 -9.40 -1.08 5.31
N THR A 70 -8.63 -0.41 6.16
CA THR A 70 -8.40 -0.81 7.55
C THR A 70 -9.69 -0.75 8.37
N THR A 71 -10.50 0.31 8.20
CA THR A 71 -11.81 0.41 8.87
C THR A 71 -12.72 -0.77 8.48
N ILE A 72 -12.85 -1.07 7.19
CA ILE A 72 -13.69 -2.19 6.73
C ILE A 72 -13.13 -3.52 7.22
N LYS A 73 -11.80 -3.73 7.11
CA LYS A 73 -11.10 -4.93 7.58
C LYS A 73 -11.34 -5.19 9.06
N ASN A 74 -11.40 -4.13 9.87
CA ASN A 74 -11.62 -4.24 11.31
C ASN A 74 -13.10 -4.28 11.71
N THR A 75 -14.02 -4.07 10.77
CA THR A 75 -15.46 -4.19 11.04
C THR A 75 -15.84 -5.67 11.13
N ASN A 76 -16.42 -6.08 12.26
CA ASN A 76 -16.88 -7.44 12.49
C ASN A 76 -18.40 -7.53 12.45
N PHE A 77 -18.91 -8.73 12.15
CA PHE A 77 -20.33 -8.99 12.26
C PHE A 77 -20.74 -8.96 13.73
N THR A 78 -21.72 -8.14 14.08
CA THR A 78 -22.28 -8.08 15.44
C THR A 78 -23.59 -8.84 15.48
N HIS A 79 -23.65 -9.89 16.29
CA HIS A 79 -24.91 -10.59 16.58
C HIS A 79 -25.70 -9.79 17.62
N ASN A 80 -26.75 -9.09 17.18
CA ASN A 80 -27.74 -8.51 18.08
C ASN A 80 -28.77 -9.59 18.45
N LEU A 81 -28.42 -10.50 19.35
CA LEU A 81 -29.35 -11.51 19.85
C LEU A 81 -30.42 -10.83 20.69
N SER A 82 -31.69 -11.09 20.38
CA SER A 82 -32.80 -10.68 21.23
C SER A 82 -32.83 -11.51 22.52
N LYS A 83 -33.57 -11.04 23.54
CA LYS A 83 -33.80 -11.83 24.76
C LYS A 83 -34.39 -13.21 24.46
N ARG A 84 -35.21 -13.30 23.41
CA ARG A 84 -35.79 -14.56 22.94
C ARG A 84 -34.74 -15.49 22.35
N ASP A 85 -33.86 -14.97 21.49
CA ASP A 85 -32.79 -15.76 20.88
C ASP A 85 -31.83 -16.32 21.95
N ILE A 86 -31.55 -15.54 22.99
CA ILE A 86 -30.74 -16.00 24.14
C ILE A 86 -31.47 -17.10 24.90
N ALA A 87 -32.76 -16.95 25.15
CA ALA A 87 -33.56 -17.96 25.85
C ALA A 87 -33.65 -19.26 25.06
N ASP A 88 -33.87 -19.20 23.74
CA ASP A 88 -33.93 -20.37 22.86
C ASP A 88 -32.57 -21.10 22.81
N LEU A 89 -31.47 -20.34 22.79
CA LEU A 89 -30.11 -20.88 22.85
C LEU A 89 -29.83 -21.58 24.18
N GLN A 90 -30.18 -20.95 25.30
CA GLN A 90 -30.04 -21.52 26.64
C GLN A 90 -30.88 -22.79 26.79
N PHE A 91 -32.13 -22.76 26.29
CA PHE A 91 -33.00 -23.92 26.28
C PHE A 91 -32.37 -25.09 25.51
N LEU A 92 -31.86 -24.87 24.30
CA LEU A 92 -31.19 -25.92 23.53
C LEU A 92 -29.91 -26.41 24.20
N GLN A 93 -29.13 -25.52 24.80
CA GLN A 93 -27.94 -25.91 25.56
C GLN A 93 -28.30 -26.86 26.71
N THR A 94 -29.31 -26.51 27.51
CA THR A 94 -29.81 -27.36 28.60
C THR A 94 -30.36 -28.67 28.06
N LEU A 95 -31.20 -28.64 27.03
CA LEU A 95 -31.80 -29.83 26.45
C LEU A 95 -30.74 -30.82 25.96
N ILE A 96 -29.78 -30.36 25.15
CA ILE A 96 -28.71 -31.21 24.61
C ILE A 96 -27.87 -31.78 25.75
N LYS A 97 -27.46 -30.95 26.72
CA LYS A 97 -26.67 -31.39 27.88
C LYS A 97 -27.40 -32.45 28.69
N THR A 98 -28.66 -32.21 29.04
CA THR A 98 -29.47 -33.15 29.82
C THR A 98 -29.64 -34.48 29.10
N ARG A 99 -29.86 -34.47 27.78
CA ARG A 99 -29.95 -35.71 26.99
C ARG A 99 -28.63 -36.46 26.95
N ILE A 100 -27.51 -35.78 26.79
CA ILE A 100 -26.18 -36.42 26.86
C ILE A 100 -25.95 -37.10 28.21
N LEU A 101 -26.20 -36.40 29.31
CA LEU A 101 -25.93 -36.91 30.65
C LEU A 101 -26.88 -38.04 31.06
N ASN A 102 -28.16 -37.95 30.69
CA ASN A 102 -29.18 -38.89 31.18
C ASN A 102 -29.49 -40.03 30.21
N GLU A 103 -29.48 -39.78 28.90
CA GLU A 103 -29.91 -40.76 27.88
C GLU A 103 -28.72 -41.56 27.33
N CYS A 104 -27.51 -40.99 27.28
CA CYS A 104 -26.39 -41.64 26.61
C CYS A 104 -25.60 -42.61 27.50
N GLN A 105 -25.60 -42.41 28.83
CA GLN A 105 -24.81 -43.23 29.78
C GLN A 105 -23.33 -43.41 29.36
N GLY A 106 -22.73 -42.38 28.73
CA GLY A 106 -21.35 -42.43 28.23
C GLY A 106 -21.14 -43.22 26.93
N GLN A 107 -22.21 -43.67 26.25
CA GLN A 107 -22.10 -44.36 24.96
C GLN A 107 -21.89 -43.39 23.79
N PRO A 108 -20.75 -43.45 23.07
CA PRO A 108 -20.43 -42.48 22.00
C PRO A 108 -21.44 -42.48 20.84
N ALA A 109 -22.06 -43.63 20.56
CA ALA A 109 -23.04 -43.75 19.49
C ALA A 109 -24.34 -42.98 19.76
N LEU A 110 -24.80 -42.97 21.03
CA LEU A 110 -26.00 -42.23 21.44
C LEU A 110 -25.73 -40.72 21.50
N ILE A 111 -24.54 -40.35 21.99
CA ILE A 111 -24.07 -38.96 22.01
C ILE A 111 -24.05 -38.40 20.58
N ARG A 112 -23.46 -39.14 19.64
CA ARG A 112 -23.44 -38.77 18.23
C ARG A 112 -24.84 -38.53 17.68
N ARG A 113 -25.78 -39.45 17.96
CA ARG A 113 -27.16 -39.34 17.47
C ARG A 113 -27.82 -38.06 17.98
N ILE A 114 -27.70 -37.76 19.28
CA ILE A 114 -28.26 -36.54 19.86
C ILE A 114 -27.62 -35.30 19.24
N LEU A 115 -26.30 -35.26 19.08
CA LEU A 115 -25.63 -34.11 18.47
C LEU A 115 -26.04 -33.93 17.00
N ASP A 116 -26.14 -35.01 16.23
CA ASP A 116 -26.54 -34.97 14.83
C ASP A 116 -27.99 -34.46 14.62
N GLU A 117 -28.89 -34.61 15.61
CA GLU A 117 -30.25 -34.02 15.57
C GLU A 117 -30.23 -32.49 15.55
N TYR A 118 -29.28 -31.85 16.23
CA TYR A 118 -29.27 -30.39 16.41
C TYR A 118 -28.20 -29.67 15.61
N ILE A 119 -27.11 -30.36 15.23
CA ILE A 119 -25.92 -29.75 14.63
C ILE A 119 -26.17 -29.09 13.27
N ASN A 120 -27.24 -29.45 12.58
CA ASN A 120 -27.60 -28.89 11.27
C ASN A 120 -28.49 -27.64 11.37
N THR A 121 -28.91 -27.26 12.59
CA THR A 121 -29.65 -26.01 12.83
C THR A 121 -28.69 -24.94 13.35
N GLN A 122 -28.94 -23.66 13.00
CA GLN A 122 -28.04 -22.58 13.42
C GLN A 122 -27.97 -22.45 14.96
N VAL A 123 -29.13 -22.50 15.64
CA VAL A 123 -29.20 -22.34 17.10
C VAL A 123 -28.67 -23.59 17.82
N GLY A 124 -28.98 -24.79 17.32
CA GLY A 124 -28.46 -26.05 17.86
C GLY A 124 -26.94 -26.17 17.69
N ALA A 125 -26.42 -25.78 16.53
CA ALA A 125 -24.98 -25.73 16.29
C ALA A 125 -24.28 -24.73 17.24
N ARG A 126 -24.87 -23.55 17.49
CA ARG A 126 -24.35 -22.62 18.51
C ARG A 126 -24.36 -23.22 19.91
N ALA A 127 -25.45 -23.87 20.30
CA ALA A 127 -25.55 -24.54 21.59
C ALA A 127 -24.45 -25.60 21.77
N ILE A 128 -24.20 -26.41 20.73
CA ILE A 128 -23.12 -27.40 20.69
C ILE A 128 -21.74 -26.74 20.85
N MET A 129 -21.49 -25.60 20.18
CA MET A 129 -20.24 -24.85 20.35
C MET A 129 -20.03 -24.38 21.79
N PHE A 130 -21.09 -23.92 22.47
CA PHE A 130 -21.01 -23.54 23.88
C PHE A 130 -20.74 -24.74 24.78
N LEU A 131 -21.40 -25.88 24.52
CA LEU A 131 -21.19 -27.12 25.28
C LEU A 131 -19.81 -27.74 25.09
N ALA A 132 -19.10 -27.45 23.98
CA ALA A 132 -17.72 -27.88 23.80
C ALA A 132 -16.74 -27.28 24.83
N ASN A 133 -17.16 -26.27 25.60
CA ASN A 133 -16.42 -25.69 26.72
C ASN A 133 -17.03 -26.04 28.10
N ASP A 134 -18.11 -26.81 28.14
CA ASP A 134 -18.80 -27.19 29.37
C ASP A 134 -18.11 -28.40 30.01
N GLY A 135 -17.70 -28.28 31.28
CA GLY A 135 -16.90 -29.28 31.97
C GLY A 135 -17.53 -30.68 32.05
N ASP A 136 -18.86 -30.78 32.01
CA ASP A 136 -19.56 -32.06 32.21
C ASP A 136 -19.66 -32.88 30.92
N VAL A 137 -19.66 -32.22 29.75
CA VAL A 137 -19.89 -32.86 28.44
C VAL A 137 -18.82 -32.53 27.40
N ARG A 138 -17.77 -31.81 27.77
CA ARG A 138 -16.72 -31.33 26.87
C ARG A 138 -16.12 -32.43 26.01
N GLU A 139 -15.66 -33.52 26.63
CA GLU A 139 -14.93 -34.57 25.92
C GLU A 139 -15.79 -35.24 24.84
N ASP A 140 -17.09 -35.33 25.10
CA ASP A 140 -18.09 -35.91 24.20
C ASP A 140 -18.47 -34.97 23.04
N VAL A 141 -18.51 -33.66 23.30
CA VAL A 141 -19.01 -32.65 22.36
C VAL A 141 -17.90 -32.01 21.53
N LYS A 142 -16.69 -31.89 22.07
CA LYS A 142 -15.55 -31.22 21.42
C LYS A 142 -15.20 -31.75 20.02
N PRO A 143 -15.32 -33.05 19.71
CA PRO A 143 -15.12 -33.56 18.35
C PRO A 143 -16.05 -32.93 17.29
N TYR A 144 -17.21 -32.42 17.71
CA TYR A 144 -18.22 -31.84 16.82
C TYR A 144 -18.07 -30.32 16.63
N TYR A 145 -17.15 -29.69 17.35
CA TYR A 145 -17.01 -28.22 17.37
C TYR A 145 -16.83 -27.63 15.97
N THR A 146 -15.97 -28.20 15.13
CA THR A 146 -15.70 -27.66 13.78
C THR A 146 -16.93 -27.69 12.88
N LYS A 147 -17.70 -28.80 12.92
CA LYS A 147 -18.96 -28.93 12.16
C LYS A 147 -20.03 -27.97 12.70
N ALA A 148 -20.12 -27.85 14.03
CA ALA A 148 -21.02 -26.91 14.68
C ALA A 148 -20.67 -25.45 14.33
N ALA A 149 -19.39 -25.08 14.33
CA ALA A 149 -18.93 -23.74 13.96
C ALA A 149 -19.34 -23.36 12.52
N ALA A 150 -19.21 -24.28 11.56
CA ALA A 150 -19.62 -24.05 10.18
C ALA A 150 -21.15 -23.84 10.02
N ASN A 151 -21.93 -24.50 10.86
CA ASN A 151 -23.40 -24.45 10.83
C ASN A 151 -24.01 -23.35 11.73
N ALA A 152 -23.25 -22.86 12.71
CA ALA A 152 -23.63 -21.79 13.63
C ALA A 152 -23.61 -20.40 12.98
N THR A 153 -22.87 -20.25 11.88
CA THR A 153 -22.77 -19.01 11.10
C THR A 153 -24.10 -18.73 10.40
N SER A 154 -24.71 -17.58 10.70
CA SER A 154 -26.00 -17.22 10.08
C SER A 154 -25.85 -16.91 8.60
N VAL A 155 -26.93 -17.03 7.82
CA VAL A 155 -26.93 -16.61 6.40
C VAL A 155 -26.52 -15.14 6.25
N TRP A 156 -26.97 -14.29 7.17
CA TRP A 156 -26.62 -12.86 7.21
C TRP A 156 -25.15 -12.60 7.52
N GLU A 157 -24.57 -13.41 8.40
CA GLU A 157 -23.15 -13.35 8.76
C GLU A 157 -22.26 -13.81 7.60
N LYS A 158 -22.65 -14.89 6.90
CA LYS A 158 -21.97 -15.33 5.67
C LYS A 158 -22.00 -14.22 4.62
N ARG A 159 -23.18 -13.65 4.33
CA ARG A 159 -23.35 -12.53 3.39
C ARG A 159 -22.54 -11.30 3.81
N PHE A 160 -22.52 -10.95 5.09
CA PHE A 160 -21.71 -9.84 5.58
C PHE A 160 -20.23 -10.03 5.29
N TYR A 161 -19.68 -11.23 5.55
CA TYR A 161 -18.28 -11.51 5.29
C TYR A 161 -17.96 -11.61 3.79
N GLU A 162 -18.88 -12.12 2.97
CA GLU A 162 -18.79 -12.10 1.50
C GLU A 162 -18.76 -10.66 0.98
N GLU A 163 -19.74 -9.82 1.35
CA GLU A 163 -19.78 -8.40 0.96
C GLU A 163 -18.57 -7.62 1.47
N LYS A 164 -18.09 -7.94 2.67
CA LYS A 164 -16.86 -7.35 3.22
C LYS A 164 -15.65 -7.73 2.37
N ALA A 165 -15.52 -9.01 1.99
CA ALA A 165 -14.44 -9.46 1.13
C ALA A 165 -14.47 -8.77 -0.24
N GLU A 166 -15.66 -8.64 -0.85
CA GLU A 166 -15.84 -7.91 -2.11
C GLU A 166 -15.45 -6.43 -2.01
N LYS A 167 -15.82 -5.76 -0.92
CA LYS A 167 -15.43 -4.36 -0.67
C LYS A 167 -13.93 -4.21 -0.51
N LEU A 168 -13.28 -5.13 0.20
CA LEU A 168 -11.82 -5.13 0.37
C LEU A 168 -11.11 -5.37 -0.96
N ASP A 169 -11.54 -6.36 -1.74
CA ASP A 169 -10.97 -6.64 -3.07
C ASP A 169 -11.12 -5.45 -4.03
N ARG A 170 -12.28 -4.78 -4.01
CA ARG A 170 -12.49 -3.55 -4.78
C ARG A 170 -11.51 -2.45 -4.38
N LEU A 171 -11.35 -2.21 -3.08
CA LEU A 171 -10.41 -1.18 -2.59
C LEU A 171 -8.97 -1.54 -2.95
N ASP A 172 -8.56 -2.80 -2.83
CA ASP A 172 -7.22 -3.23 -3.23
C ASP A 172 -6.95 -2.93 -4.71
N LYS A 173 -7.93 -3.22 -5.59
CA LYS A 173 -7.87 -2.88 -7.03
C LYS A 173 -7.82 -1.38 -7.28
N GLU A 174 -8.52 -0.57 -6.49
CA GLU A 174 -8.49 0.89 -6.59
C GLU A 174 -7.18 1.50 -6.11
N ILE A 175 -6.52 0.90 -5.11
CA ILE A 175 -5.26 1.40 -4.54
C ILE A 175 -4.05 1.01 -5.42
N ALA A 176 -4.07 -0.17 -6.04
CA ALA A 176 -2.94 -0.70 -6.80
C ALA A 176 -2.33 0.28 -7.84
N PRO A 177 -3.12 1.02 -8.65
CA PRO A 177 -2.58 2.02 -9.56
C PRO A 177 -1.82 3.14 -8.87
N PHE A 178 -2.25 3.57 -7.68
CA PHE A 178 -1.56 4.60 -6.91
C PHE A 178 -0.21 4.10 -6.37
N TYR A 179 -0.13 2.83 -5.93
CA TYR A 179 1.17 2.24 -5.55
C TYR A 179 2.14 2.17 -6.73
N LEU A 180 1.66 1.74 -7.90
CA LEU A 180 2.49 1.72 -9.11
C LEU A 180 2.99 3.13 -9.46
N ASN A 181 2.08 4.12 -9.42
CA ASN A 181 2.44 5.51 -9.66
C ASN A 181 3.44 6.05 -8.63
N ALA A 182 3.30 5.68 -7.35
CA ALA A 182 4.25 6.09 -6.30
C ALA A 182 5.65 5.56 -6.60
N ILE A 183 5.79 4.27 -6.93
CA ILE A 183 7.09 3.64 -7.25
C ILE A 183 7.77 4.36 -8.42
N ILE A 184 7.02 4.61 -9.51
CA ILE A 184 7.57 5.30 -10.69
C ILE A 184 7.86 6.77 -10.36
N GLY A 185 6.95 7.43 -9.65
CA GLY A 185 7.05 8.84 -9.25
C GLY A 185 8.26 9.11 -8.36
N ASP A 186 8.52 8.23 -7.39
CA ASP A 186 9.70 8.32 -6.51
C ASP A 186 11.00 8.19 -7.31
N ALA A 187 11.04 7.28 -8.28
CA ALA A 187 12.19 7.15 -9.18
C ALA A 187 12.38 8.41 -10.05
N MET A 188 11.30 8.98 -10.59
CA MET A 188 11.34 10.23 -11.35
C MET A 188 11.79 11.41 -10.48
N LEU A 189 11.30 11.49 -9.24
CA LEU A 189 11.67 12.53 -8.30
C LEU A 189 13.15 12.42 -7.90
N LYS A 190 13.67 11.20 -7.70
CA LYS A 190 15.10 10.97 -7.49
C LYS A 190 15.95 11.52 -8.65
N GLN A 191 15.59 11.19 -9.88
CA GLN A 191 16.28 11.72 -11.06
C GLN A 191 16.19 13.25 -11.15
N ALA A 192 15.03 13.83 -10.83
CA ALA A 192 14.86 15.29 -10.83
C ALA A 192 15.74 15.96 -9.78
N ASN A 193 15.85 15.38 -8.57
CA ASN A 193 16.77 15.87 -7.54
C ASN A 193 18.23 15.78 -8.00
N GLU A 194 18.64 14.68 -8.62
CA GLU A 194 20.01 14.51 -9.15
C GLU A 194 20.35 15.59 -10.18
N ARG A 195 19.43 15.88 -11.11
CA ARG A 195 19.61 16.97 -12.09
C ARG A 195 19.79 18.32 -11.42
N VAL A 196 18.90 18.67 -10.48
CA VAL A 196 19.00 19.94 -9.74
C VAL A 196 20.31 20.03 -8.94
N SER A 197 20.79 18.93 -8.36
CA SER A 197 22.08 18.88 -7.68
C SER A 197 23.27 19.06 -8.63
N GLN A 198 23.22 18.44 -9.82
CA GLN A 198 24.23 18.62 -10.85
C GLN A 198 24.27 20.07 -11.35
N ASP A 199 23.11 20.67 -11.62
CA ASP A 199 22.99 22.07 -12.02
C ASP A 199 23.59 23.01 -10.96
N ALA A 200 23.31 22.75 -9.68
CA ALA A 200 23.87 23.51 -8.57
C ALA A 200 25.40 23.38 -8.48
N ALA A 201 25.95 22.19 -8.73
CA ALA A 201 27.40 21.96 -8.76
C ALA A 201 28.07 22.65 -9.96
N GLU A 202 27.44 22.64 -11.14
CA GLU A 202 27.95 23.32 -12.33
C GLU A 202 27.93 24.85 -12.14
N GLN A 203 26.83 25.40 -11.60
CA GLN A 203 26.76 26.82 -11.24
C GLN A 203 27.85 27.20 -10.24
N ALA A 204 28.03 26.44 -9.16
CA ALA A 204 29.08 26.70 -8.17
C ALA A 204 30.48 26.64 -8.80
N THR A 205 30.74 25.69 -9.70
CA THR A 205 32.01 25.61 -10.42
C THR A 205 32.27 26.85 -11.25
N GLY A 206 31.26 27.34 -11.97
CA GLY A 206 31.33 28.59 -12.74
C GLY A 206 31.47 29.86 -11.89
N TYR A 207 31.03 29.86 -10.62
CA TYR A 207 31.23 31.01 -9.73
C TYR A 207 32.61 31.03 -9.05
N TYR A 208 33.16 29.86 -8.71
CA TYR A 208 34.37 29.75 -7.88
C TYR A 208 35.64 29.35 -8.63
N PHE A 209 35.54 28.78 -9.83
CA PHE A 209 36.70 28.23 -10.56
C PHE A 209 36.82 28.73 -12.01
N ASP A 210 35.96 29.65 -12.44
CA ASP A 210 36.05 30.26 -13.77
C ASP A 210 37.30 31.15 -13.84
N GLY A 211 38.33 30.67 -14.54
CA GLY A 211 39.66 31.31 -14.64
C GLY A 211 40.85 30.51 -14.06
N VAL A 212 40.64 29.40 -13.35
CA VAL A 212 41.75 28.60 -12.79
C VAL A 212 42.31 27.58 -13.80
N TYR A 213 41.50 27.15 -14.77
CA TYR A 213 41.89 26.16 -15.80
C TYR A 213 42.03 26.72 -17.22
N SER A 214 41.92 28.04 -17.42
CA SER A 214 41.97 28.68 -18.74
C SER A 214 43.33 29.32 -19.08
N LYS A 215 44.38 29.09 -18.28
CA LYS A 215 45.74 29.39 -18.73
C LYS A 215 46.34 28.13 -19.35
N PRO A 216 46.73 28.13 -20.64
CA PRO A 216 47.61 27.09 -21.16
C PRO A 216 48.86 27.08 -20.28
N MET A 217 49.31 25.88 -19.91
CA MET A 217 50.55 25.67 -19.19
C MET A 217 51.67 26.26 -20.05
N GLU A 218 52.20 27.42 -19.69
CA GLU A 218 53.41 27.96 -20.33
C GLU A 218 54.53 26.94 -20.09
N GLU A 219 55.04 26.36 -21.17
CA GLU A 219 56.18 25.45 -21.11
C GLU A 219 57.33 26.17 -20.40
N PRO A 220 57.99 25.53 -19.40
CA PRO A 220 59.13 26.14 -18.75
C PRO A 220 60.26 26.26 -19.77
N THR A 221 60.51 27.48 -20.26
CA THR A 221 61.71 27.82 -21.02
C THR A 221 62.93 27.44 -20.19
N THR A 222 63.60 26.37 -20.59
CA THR A 222 64.82 25.87 -19.99
C THR A 222 65.96 26.79 -20.41
N ALA A 223 66.25 27.82 -19.61
CA ALA A 223 67.50 28.57 -19.72
C ALA A 223 68.62 27.74 -19.07
N LEU A 224 69.19 26.79 -19.81
CA LEU A 224 70.49 26.22 -19.51
C LEU A 224 71.51 26.86 -20.45
N GLY A 225 72.05 28.01 -20.04
CA GLY A 225 73.28 28.53 -20.59
C GLY A 225 74.41 27.55 -20.26
N GLN A 226 74.98 26.93 -21.29
CA GLN A 226 76.23 26.21 -21.19
C GLN A 226 77.34 27.26 -20.98
N ASN A 227 77.99 27.20 -19.81
CA ASN A 227 79.29 27.83 -19.60
C ASN A 227 80.30 27.06 -20.47
N GLU A 228 80.87 27.75 -21.45
CA GLU A 228 82.06 27.29 -22.16
C GLU A 228 83.29 27.63 -21.31
N ASP A 229 84.03 26.60 -20.90
CA ASP A 229 85.43 26.74 -20.50
C ASP A 229 86.29 26.85 -21.78
N MET A 230 86.90 28.02 -21.98
CA MET A 230 88.22 28.23 -22.57
C MET A 230 88.89 29.44 -21.91
#